data_AF-A0A3B9UC53-F1
#
_entry.id   AF-A0A3B9UC53-F1
#
_cell.length_a   1.000
_cell.length_b   1.000
_cell.length_c   1.000
_cell.angle_alpha   90.00
_cell.angle_beta   90.00
_cell.angle_gamma   90.00
#
_symmetry.space_group_name_H-M   'P 1'
#
loop_
_entity.id
_entity.type
_entity.pdbx_description
1 polymer ?
#
loop_
_entity_poly.entity_id
_entity_poly.type
_entity_poly.pdbx_seq_one_letter_code
_entity_poly.pdbx_strand_id
1 'polypeptide(L)' 'MKNLFLGFGIVLAAALQPLQAQIKFESFDLPNGLHVILHQDNSNPLVAVSVLYHVGSKDEIPTRTGFAHFFEHLL' A
#
# COMPACT_ATOMS: atom_id res chain seq x y z
N MET A 1 28.68 -40.56 12.43
CA MET A 1 28.66 -39.87 11.12
C MET A 1 27.25 -39.59 10.55
N LYS A 2 26.16 -40.13 11.11
CA LYS A 2 24.79 -39.92 10.60
C LYS A 2 24.15 -38.59 11.06
N ASN A 3 24.67 -38.00 12.13
CA ASN A 3 24.12 -36.80 12.77
C ASN A 3 24.67 -35.50 12.16
N LEU A 4 25.71 -35.61 11.31
CA LEU A 4 26.39 -34.46 10.69
C LEU A 4 25.58 -33.91 9.49
N PHE A 5 24.82 -34.76 8.80
CA PHE A 5 23.98 -34.35 7.67
C PHE A 5 22.67 -33.68 8.11
N LEU A 6 22.17 -33.97 9.31
CA LEU A 6 20.93 -33.39 9.83
C LEU A 6 21.09 -31.89 10.17
N GLY A 7 22.27 -31.50 10.67
CA GLY A 7 22.57 -30.09 10.99
C GLY A 7 22.69 -29.21 9.75
N PHE A 8 23.20 -29.75 8.63
CA PHE A 8 23.40 -28.99 7.40
C PHE A 8 22.07 -28.66 6.69
N GLY A 9 21.09 -29.58 6.74
CA GLY A 9 19.76 -29.35 6.17
C GLY A 9 18.94 -28.30 6.94
N ILE A 10 19.10 -28.21 8.26
CA ILE A 10 18.40 -27.23 9.10
C ILE A 10 18.94 -25.80 8.86
N VAL A 11 20.25 -25.65 8.66
CA VAL A 11 20.86 -24.34 8.35
C VAL A 11 20.43 -23.83 6.97
N LEU A 12 20.24 -24.72 5.99
CA LEU A 12 19.78 -24.34 4.65
C LEU A 12 18.31 -23.86 4.65
N ALA A 13 17.46 -24.46 5.48
CA ALA A 13 16.05 -24.06 5.61
C ALA A 13 15.88 -22.68 6.30
N ALA A 14 16.76 -22.34 7.24
CA ALA A 14 16.75 -21.02 7.90
C ALA A 14 17.23 -19.87 6.99
N ALA A 15 17.96 -20.17 5.92
CA ALA A 15 18.44 -19.18 4.95
C ALA A 15 17.40 -18.79 3.89
N LEU A 16 16.27 -19.53 3.81
CA LEU A 16 15.17 -19.28 2.88
C LEU A 16 14.03 -18.50 3.53
N GLN A 17 14.35 -17.48 4.34
CA GLN A 17 13.33 -16.53 4.75
C GLN A 17 12.90 -15.73 3.52
N PRO A 18 11.59 -15.67 3.18
CA PRO A 18 11.13 -14.79 2.12
C PRO A 18 11.51 -13.37 2.50
N LEU A 19 12.16 -12.65 1.58
CA LEU A 19 12.47 -11.23 1.73
C LEU A 19 11.13 -10.47 1.64
N GLN A 20 10.40 -10.43 2.75
CA GLN A 20 9.23 -9.57 2.87
C GLN A 20 9.75 -8.14 3.01
N ALA A 21 9.81 -7.41 1.90
CA ALA A 21 10.13 -5.99 1.92
C ALA A 21 9.01 -5.27 2.69
N GLN A 22 9.27 -4.93 3.95
CA GLN A 22 8.35 -4.15 4.76
C GLN A 22 8.44 -2.69 4.30
N ILE A 23 7.38 -2.20 3.65
CA ILE A 23 7.28 -0.79 3.27
C ILE A 23 7.04 0.02 4.55
N LYS A 24 7.97 0.90 4.89
CA LYS A 24 7.84 1.81 6.02
C LYS A 24 7.03 3.03 5.60
N PHE A 25 5.97 3.34 6.34
CA PHE A 25 5.17 4.53 6.10
C PHE A 25 4.67 5.10 7.44
N GLU A 26 4.31 6.38 7.41
CA GLU A 26 3.63 7.07 8.51
C GLU A 26 2.17 7.25 8.15
N SER A 27 1.31 7.22 9.16
CA SER A 27 -0.13 7.42 9.01
C SER A 27 -0.62 8.38 10.08
N PHE A 28 -1.33 9.42 9.65
CA PHE A 28 -1.83 10.46 10.53
C PHE A 28 -3.03 11.19 9.90
N ASP A 29 -3.84 11.80 10.75
CA ASP A 29 -4.98 12.61 10.33
C ASP A 29 -4.64 14.10 10.45
N LEU A 30 -5.05 14.88 9.45
CA LEU A 30 -4.94 16.34 9.46
C LEU A 30 -6.10 16.98 10.26
N PRO A 31 -5.99 18.25 10.69
CA PRO A 31 -7.07 18.93 11.42
C PRO A 31 -8.41 19.02 10.69
N ASN A 32 -8.40 18.92 9.35
CA ASN A 32 -9.60 18.91 8.51
C ASN A 32 -10.20 17.50 8.33
N GLY A 33 -9.62 16.47 8.96
CA GLY A 33 -10.08 15.08 8.87
C GLY A 33 -9.54 14.29 7.69
N LEU A 34 -8.62 14.83 6.88
CA LEU A 34 -7.97 14.06 5.82
C LEU A 34 -6.98 13.05 6.41
N HIS A 35 -7.18 11.77 6.10
CA HIS A 35 -6.26 10.70 6.44
C HIS A 35 -5.08 10.68 5.44
N VAL A 36 -3.86 10.73 5.96
CA VAL A 36 -2.64 10.76 5.15
C VAL A 36 -1.83 9.49 5.42
N ILE A 37 -1.36 8.88 4.34
CA ILE A 37 -0.36 7.80 4.35
C ILE A 37 0.88 8.34 3.64
N LEU A 38 1.98 8.48 4.36
CA LEU A 38 3.24 9.04 3.85
C LEU A 38 4.32 7.96 3.81
N HIS A 39 4.81 7.67 2.60
CA HIS A 39 6.01 6.87 2.41
C HIS A 39 7.11 7.77 1.83
N GLN A 40 8.21 7.93 2.58
CA GLN A 40 9.39 8.63 2.09
C GLN A 40 10.43 7.64 1.61
N ASP A 41 10.84 7.77 0.35
CA ASP A 41 11.97 7.07 -0.25
C ASP A 41 12.89 8.07 -0.95
N ASN A 42 14.18 8.06 -0.60
CA ASN A 42 15.20 8.94 -1.17
C ASN A 42 16.02 8.25 -2.29
N SER A 43 15.60 7.05 -2.73
CA SER A 43 16.28 6.30 -3.81
C SER A 43 16.19 7.00 -5.17
N ASN A 44 15.14 7.79 -5.40
CA ASN A 44 14.88 8.51 -6.65
C ASN A 44 14.33 9.93 -6.38
N PRO A 45 14.66 10.94 -7.19
CA PRO A 45 14.16 12.30 -7.04
C PRO A 45 12.74 12.47 -7.65
N LEU A 46 11.82 11.58 -7.30
CA LEU A 46 10.45 11.57 -7.79
C LEU A 46 9.47 11.68 -6.62
N VAL A 47 8.36 12.37 -6.85
CA VAL A 47 7.25 12.48 -5.90
C VAL A 47 5.99 12.02 -6.59
N ALA A 48 5.27 11.08 -5.97
CA ALA A 48 3.95 10.65 -6.39
C ALA A 48 2.94 11.03 -5.33
N VAL A 49 1.79 11.56 -5.75
CA VAL A 49 0.68 11.94 -4.88
C VAL A 49 -0.59 11.32 -5.43
N SER A 50 -1.42 10.79 -4.54
CA SER A 50 -2.76 10.29 -4.89
C SER A 50 -3.73 10.74 -3.81
N VAL A 51 -4.90 11.19 -4.25
CA VAL A 51 -6.01 11.56 -3.35
C VAL A 51 -7.16 10.63 -3.70
N LEU A 52 -7.64 9.88 -2.70
CA LEU A 52 -8.77 8.99 -2.85
C LEU A 52 -9.94 9.56 -2.06
N TYR A 53 -11.10 9.60 -2.69
CA TYR A 53 -12.34 9.98 -2.04
C TYR A 53 -13.12 8.71 -1.71
N HIS A 54 -13.69 8.66 -0.52
CA HIS A 54 -14.55 7.55 -0.10
C HIS A 54 -15.97 7.74 -0.66
N VAL A 55 -16.08 7.84 -1.99
CA VAL A 55 -17.34 8.01 -2.74
C VAL A 55 -17.17 7.41 -4.14
N GLY A 56 -18.26 6.92 -4.73
CA GLY A 56 -18.27 6.45 -6.12
C GLY A 56 -19.67 6.25 -6.67
N SER A 57 -19.78 5.50 -7.78
CA SER A 57 -21.08 5.25 -8.44
C SER A 57 -22.13 4.58 -7.54
N LYS A 58 -21.69 3.88 -6.48
CA LYS A 58 -22.59 3.27 -5.47
C LYS A 58 -23.40 4.32 -4.70
N ASP A 59 -22.89 5.53 -4.57
CA ASP A 59 -23.48 6.60 -3.76
C ASP A 59 -24.39 7.52 -4.59
N GLU A 60 -24.60 7.20 -5.87
CA GLU A 60 -25.43 7.98 -6.79
C GLU A 60 -26.93 7.76 -6.52
N ILE A 61 -27.73 8.78 -6.81
CA ILE A 61 -29.20 8.66 -6.79
C ILE A 61 -29.70 8.17 -8.16
N PRO A 62 -30.79 7.39 -8.23
CA PRO A 62 -31.25 6.79 -9.49
C PRO A 62 -31.53 7.79 -10.63
N THR A 63 -31.89 9.02 -10.28
CA THR A 63 -32.18 10.10 -11.25
C THR A 63 -30.93 10.87 -11.70
N ARG A 64 -29.74 10.57 -11.16
CA ARG A 64 -28.47 11.26 -11.44
C ARG A 64 -27.29 10.29 -11.42
N THR A 65 -27.30 9.34 -12.35
CA THR A 65 -26.23 8.35 -12.52
C THR A 65 -25.07 8.90 -13.36
N GLY A 66 -23.86 8.38 -13.14
CA GLY A 66 -22.65 8.74 -13.86
C GLY A 66 -21.96 10.02 -13.36
N PHE A 67 -22.48 10.63 -12.29
CA PHE A 67 -21.95 11.88 -11.76
C PHE A 67 -20.60 11.69 -11.08
N ALA A 68 -20.37 10.59 -10.36
CA ALA A 68 -19.08 10.32 -9.73
C ALA A 68 -17.96 10.26 -10.78
N HIS A 69 -18.19 9.52 -11.86
CA HIS A 69 -17.26 9.42 -12.99
C HIS A 69 -17.16 10.72 -13.80
N PHE A 70 -18.26 11.44 -13.97
CA PHE A 70 -18.25 12.74 -14.64
C PHE A 70 -17.37 13.76 -13.90
N PHE A 71 -17.46 13.81 -12.57
CA PHE A 71 -16.59 14.69 -11.78
C PHE A 71 -15.14 14.23 -11.78
N GLU A 72 -14.87 12.92 -11.76
CA GLU A 72 -13.51 12.38 -11.94
C GLU A 72 -12.87 12.89 -13.24
N HIS A 73 -13.63 12.94 -14.34
CA HIS A 73 -13.13 13.45 -15.63
C HIS A 73 -12.86 14.97 -15.67
N LEU A 74 -13.44 15.75 -14.77
CA LEU A 74 -13.27 17.21 -14.74
C LEU A 74 -12.11 17.67 -13.84
N LEU A 75 -11.62 16.78 -12.97
CA LEU A 75 -10.54 17.04 -12.02
C LEU A 75 -9.19 16.59 -12.59
#